data_AF-A0A0W8FAU0-F1
#
_entry.id   AF-A0A0W8FAU0-F1
#
_cell.length_a   1.000
_cell.length_b   1.000
_cell.length_c   1.000
_cell.angle_alpha   90.00
_cell.angle_beta   90.00
_cell.angle_gamma   90.00
#
_symmetry.space_group_name_H-M   'P 1'
#
loop_
_entity.id
_entity.type
_entity.pdbx_description
1 polymer ?
#
loop_
_entity_poly.entity_id
_entity_poly.type
_entity_poly.pdbx_seq_one_letter_code
_entity_poly.pdbx_strand_id
1 'polypeptide(L)'
;MKSKIKGLKGKEPVELHFHDMSPEIKMEFLTCLAELKGRFGYIHVQKEKIDKEFQNHPDNNLIYNLMLFYLIENLVKSGYSAEHITVYVDQRSTDRAIKRDLARYLPMKVNPLLKDRRLYVKWERSHNSRGIQCADSICGSVYRKFEKNDSRYYDVIKPNFIIARDYLFGKV
;
A
#
# COMPACT_ATOMS: atom_id res chain seq x y z
N MET A 1 1.43 11.37 -17.96
CA MET A 1 2.22 10.39 -17.18
C MET A 1 2.70 9.23 -18.05
N LYS A 2 1.82 8.34 -18.55
CA LYS A 2 2.23 7.25 -19.46
C LYS A 2 2.81 7.73 -20.82
N SER A 3 2.33 8.86 -21.36
CA SER A 3 2.87 9.50 -22.57
C SER A 3 4.30 10.02 -22.42
N LYS A 4 4.64 10.60 -21.26
CA LYS A 4 6.03 11.02 -20.93
C LYS A 4 6.95 9.80 -20.77
N ILE A 5 6.47 8.73 -20.14
CA ILE A 5 7.21 7.46 -20.01
C ILE A 5 7.39 6.77 -21.37
N LYS A 6 6.40 6.85 -22.27
CA LYS A 6 6.50 6.40 -23.66
C LYS A 6 7.63 7.14 -24.41
N GLY A 7 7.85 8.43 -24.12
CA GLY A 7 8.98 9.18 -24.65
C GLY A 7 10.35 8.65 -24.20
N LEU A 8 10.43 8.04 -23.00
CA LEU A 8 11.66 7.46 -22.45
C LEU A 8 11.88 5.99 -22.83
N LYS A 9 10.81 5.20 -22.97
CA LYS A 9 10.87 3.75 -23.25
C LYS A 9 10.50 3.34 -24.69
N GLY A 10 10.15 4.29 -25.56
CA GLY A 10 9.70 4.06 -26.93
C GLY A 10 8.31 3.41 -27.07
N LYS A 11 7.77 2.81 -26.00
CA LYS A 11 6.45 2.19 -25.93
C LYS A 11 5.79 2.52 -24.59
N GLU A 12 4.46 2.62 -24.59
CA GLU A 12 3.72 2.81 -23.36
C GLU A 12 3.72 1.50 -22.55
N PRO A 13 4.27 1.48 -21.33
CA PRO A 13 4.27 0.26 -20.54
C PRO A 13 2.84 -0.10 -20.12
N VAL A 14 2.50 -1.37 -20.32
CA VAL A 14 1.24 -1.96 -19.84
C VAL A 14 1.18 -1.85 -18.32
N GLU A 15 2.30 -2.14 -17.66
CA GLU A 15 2.45 -2.18 -16.22
C GLU A 15 3.76 -1.53 -15.77
N LEU A 16 3.71 -0.84 -14.63
CA LEU A 16 4.86 -0.24 -13.96
C LEU A 16 5.05 -0.90 -12.61
N HIS A 17 6.20 -1.55 -12.43
CA HIS A 17 6.68 -2.04 -11.15
C HIS A 17 7.88 -1.21 -10.72
N PHE A 18 7.92 -0.83 -9.44
CA PHE A 18 8.98 0.00 -8.89
C PHE A 18 10.36 -0.61 -9.14
N HIS A 19 10.53 -1.91 -8.92
CA HIS A 19 11.85 -2.53 -9.10
C HIS A 19 12.36 -2.48 -10.55
N ASP A 20 11.47 -2.52 -11.55
CA ASP A 20 11.79 -2.51 -12.99
C ASP A 20 11.96 -1.11 -13.60
N MET A 21 11.61 -0.06 -12.85
CA MET A 21 11.77 1.31 -13.32
C MET A 21 13.22 1.78 -13.15
N SER A 22 13.74 2.50 -14.15
CA SER A 22 15.02 3.21 -14.02
C SER A 22 14.90 4.30 -12.94
N PRO A 23 16.02 4.75 -12.34
CA PRO A 23 16.02 5.83 -11.35
C PRO A 23 15.28 7.09 -11.82
N GLU A 24 15.46 7.47 -13.08
CA GLU A 24 14.86 8.66 -13.69
C GLU A 24 13.34 8.51 -13.78
N ILE A 25 12.87 7.33 -14.22
CA ILE A 25 11.44 7.04 -14.33
C ILE A 25 10.79 6.99 -12.94
N LYS A 26 11.46 6.40 -11.93
CA LYS A 26 10.98 6.40 -10.54
C LYS A 26 10.79 7.83 -10.03
N MET A 27 11.79 8.69 -10.21
CA MET A 27 11.74 10.09 -9.76
C MET A 27 10.61 10.87 -10.46
N GLU A 28 10.52 10.81 -11.78
CA GLU A 28 9.45 11.49 -12.53
C GLU A 28 8.06 10.99 -12.10
N PHE A 29 7.90 9.66 -11.96
CA PHE A 29 6.63 9.06 -11.57
C PHE A 29 6.18 9.52 -10.18
N LEU A 30 7.06 9.46 -9.18
CA LEU A 30 6.77 9.88 -7.82
C LEU A 30 6.54 11.39 -7.70
N THR A 31 7.29 12.20 -8.45
CA THR A 31 7.10 13.65 -8.49
C THR A 31 5.71 13.97 -9.03
N CYS A 32 5.31 13.35 -10.14
CA CYS A 32 3.95 13.51 -10.66
C CYS A 32 2.88 13.09 -9.63
N LEU A 33 3.10 12.01 -8.88
CA LEU A 33 2.16 11.58 -7.84
C LEU A 33 2.05 12.58 -6.68
N ALA A 34 3.17 13.17 -6.27
CA ALA A 34 3.21 14.20 -5.24
C ALA A 34 2.50 15.49 -5.69
N GLU A 35 2.79 15.95 -6.92
CA GLU A 35 2.19 17.15 -7.53
C GLU A 35 0.67 17.01 -7.73
N LEU A 36 0.18 15.81 -8.04
CA LEU A 36 -1.25 15.49 -8.11
C LEU A 36 -1.94 15.47 -6.73
N LYS A 37 -1.24 15.85 -5.66
CA LYS A 37 -1.73 15.85 -4.27
C LYS A 37 -2.26 14.47 -3.87
N GLY A 38 -1.61 13.41 -4.35
CA GLY A 38 -1.92 12.05 -3.90
C GLY A 38 -1.78 11.96 -2.39
N ARG A 39 -2.65 11.21 -1.71
CA ARG A 39 -2.59 11.01 -0.26
C ARG A 39 -2.13 9.60 0.00
N PHE A 40 -1.01 9.46 0.69
CA PHE A 40 -0.36 8.17 0.84
C PHE A 40 -0.41 7.72 2.29
N GLY A 41 -0.47 6.40 2.46
CA GLY A 41 -0.41 5.74 3.75
C GLY A 41 0.53 4.55 3.68
N TYR A 42 1.38 4.37 4.68
CA TYR A 42 2.19 3.16 4.81
C TYR A 42 2.30 2.70 6.25
N ILE A 43 2.52 1.39 6.38
CA ILE A 43 2.99 0.75 7.59
C ILE A 43 4.29 0.02 7.24
N HIS A 44 5.38 0.34 7.93
CA HIS A 44 6.62 -0.42 7.91
C HIS A 44 6.75 -1.19 9.23
N VAL A 45 7.15 -2.46 9.15
CA VAL A 45 7.25 -3.34 10.32
C VAL A 45 8.57 -4.09 10.29
N GLN A 46 9.27 -4.09 11.42
CA GLN A 46 10.41 -5.00 11.65
C GLN A 46 9.87 -6.34 12.12
N LYS A 47 10.01 -7.39 11.30
CA LYS A 47 9.37 -8.68 11.56
C LYS A 47 9.82 -9.30 12.88
N GLU A 48 11.08 -9.08 13.25
CA GLU A 48 11.73 -9.58 14.46
C GLU A 48 11.08 -9.02 15.74
N LYS A 49 10.40 -7.89 15.61
CA LYS A 49 9.70 -7.18 16.68
C LYS A 49 8.22 -7.54 16.76
N ILE A 50 7.68 -8.31 15.81
CA ILE A 50 6.31 -8.80 15.90
C ILE A 50 6.26 -9.92 16.96
N ASP A 51 5.19 -10.06 17.73
CA ASP A 51 5.05 -11.19 18.66
C ASP A 51 5.25 -12.54 17.94
N LYS A 52 6.00 -13.45 18.57
CA LYS A 52 6.40 -14.75 17.98
C LYS A 52 5.22 -15.58 17.49
N GLU A 53 4.06 -15.43 18.11
CA GLU A 53 2.82 -16.09 17.68
C GLU A 53 2.42 -15.69 16.26
N PHE A 54 2.58 -14.42 15.89
CA PHE A 54 2.30 -13.94 14.54
C PHE A 54 3.48 -14.19 13.58
N GLN A 55 4.72 -14.22 14.08
CA GLN A 55 5.90 -14.56 13.26
C GLN A 55 5.88 -16.01 12.78
N ASN A 56 5.48 -16.94 13.65
CA ASN A 56 5.48 -18.38 13.39
C ASN A 56 4.08 -18.92 13.04
N HIS A 57 3.09 -18.04 12.86
CA HIS A 57 1.76 -18.48 12.48
C HIS A 57 1.84 -19.18 11.12
N PRO A 58 1.28 -20.39 10.95
CA PRO A 58 1.33 -21.11 9.68
C PRO A 58 0.67 -20.35 8.53
N ASP A 59 -0.18 -19.36 8.87
CA ASP A 59 -0.83 -18.46 7.92
C ASP A 59 -0.19 -17.06 7.94
N ASN A 60 0.81 -16.85 7.05
CA ASN A 60 1.44 -15.55 6.77
C ASN A 60 0.45 -14.44 6.36
N ASN A 61 -0.81 -14.76 6.07
CA ASN A 61 -1.83 -13.75 5.78
C ASN A 61 -2.32 -13.00 7.02
N LEU A 62 -2.15 -13.52 8.23
CA LEU A 62 -2.66 -12.87 9.44
C LEU A 62 -2.04 -11.48 9.67
N ILE A 63 -0.71 -11.38 9.60
CA ILE A 63 0.00 -10.10 9.71
C ILE A 63 -0.44 -9.16 8.59
N TYR A 64 -0.51 -9.65 7.36
CA TYR A 64 -0.91 -8.84 6.21
C TYR A 64 -2.32 -8.26 6.39
N ASN A 65 -3.28 -9.09 6.78
CA ASN A 65 -4.65 -8.70 7.06
C ASN A 65 -4.71 -7.64 8.17
N LEU A 66 -3.95 -7.85 9.25
CA LEU A 66 -3.85 -6.92 10.37
C LEU A 66 -3.27 -5.57 9.95
N MET A 67 -2.20 -5.55 9.14
CA MET A 67 -1.61 -4.30 8.64
C MET A 67 -2.58 -3.54 7.73
N LEU A 68 -3.30 -4.23 6.85
CA LEU A 68 -4.34 -3.61 6.05
C LEU A 68 -5.46 -3.02 6.91
N PHE A 69 -5.90 -3.75 7.94
CA PHE A 69 -6.87 -3.23 8.91
C PHE A 69 -6.36 -1.95 9.58
N TYR A 70 -5.13 -1.93 10.10
CA TYR A 70 -4.58 -0.73 10.74
C TYR A 70 -4.45 0.46 9.78
N LEU A 71 -4.05 0.24 8.52
CA LEU A 71 -4.04 1.31 7.53
C LEU A 71 -5.43 1.92 7.33
N ILE A 72 -6.45 1.07 7.14
CA ILE A 72 -7.82 1.52 6.92
C ILE A 72 -8.39 2.16 8.19
N GLU A 73 -8.10 1.61 9.37
CA GLU A 73 -8.51 2.17 10.65
C GLU A 73 -7.97 3.60 10.84
N ASN A 74 -6.68 3.82 10.58
CA ASN A 74 -6.07 5.14 10.65
C ASN A 74 -6.71 6.12 9.64
N LEU A 75 -7.08 5.64 8.45
CA LEU A 75 -7.81 6.44 7.46
C LEU A 75 -9.23 6.81 7.93
N VAL A 76 -9.94 5.89 8.55
CA VAL A 76 -11.29 6.13 9.09
C VAL A 76 -11.23 7.12 10.26
N LYS A 77 -10.31 6.90 11.21
CA LYS A 77 -10.15 7.75 12.41
C LYS A 77 -9.68 9.17 12.09
N SER A 78 -8.95 9.37 11.00
CA SER A 78 -8.51 10.70 10.57
C SER A 78 -9.61 11.53 9.89
N GLY A 79 -10.81 10.96 9.68
CA GLY A 79 -11.95 11.69 9.12
C GLY A 79 -11.87 11.97 7.62
N TYR A 80 -10.90 11.37 6.90
CA TYR A 80 -10.74 11.57 5.46
C TYR A 80 -11.83 10.94 4.58
N SER A 81 -12.69 10.10 5.15
CA SER A 81 -13.81 9.51 4.43
C SER A 81 -15.13 9.98 5.03
N ALA A 82 -16.01 10.48 4.18
CA ALA A 82 -17.44 10.71 4.48
C ALA A 82 -18.33 9.64 3.82
N GLU A 83 -17.77 8.75 3.00
CA GLU A 83 -18.49 7.85 2.11
C GLU A 83 -18.16 6.37 2.37
N HIS A 84 -18.80 5.49 1.61
CA HIS A 84 -18.39 4.09 1.52
C HIS A 84 -16.93 3.99 1.04
N ILE A 85 -16.20 3.00 1.56
CA ILE A 85 -14.80 2.79 1.23
C ILE A 85 -14.70 1.55 0.35
N THR A 86 -14.10 1.68 -0.83
CA THR A 86 -13.71 0.52 -1.67
C THR A 86 -12.20 0.35 -1.61
N VAL A 87 -11.75 -0.78 -1.11
CA VAL A 87 -10.33 -1.15 -1.06
C VAL A 87 -10.04 -2.09 -2.22
N TYR A 88 -9.13 -1.66 -3.09
CA TYR A 88 -8.57 -2.48 -4.15
C TYR A 88 -7.29 -3.13 -3.63
N VAL A 89 -7.31 -4.47 -3.51
CA VAL A 89 -6.20 -5.27 -3.02
C VAL A 89 -5.54 -5.95 -4.21
N ASP A 90 -4.21 -5.84 -4.28
CA ASP A 90 -3.44 -6.51 -5.32
C ASP A 90 -3.58 -8.04 -5.23
N GLN A 91 -3.78 -8.67 -6.37
CA GLN A 91 -4.05 -10.09 -6.49
C GLN A 91 -2.77 -10.95 -6.41
N ARG A 92 -2.00 -10.81 -5.33
CA ARG A 92 -0.74 -11.52 -5.08
C ARG A 92 -0.85 -13.05 -5.00
N SER A 93 -2.04 -13.56 -4.73
CA SER A 93 -2.32 -14.99 -4.60
C SER A 93 -3.50 -15.39 -5.47
N THR A 94 -3.46 -16.60 -6.03
CA THR A 94 -4.60 -17.23 -6.72
C THR A 94 -5.48 -18.05 -5.78
N ASP A 95 -5.03 -18.30 -4.54
CA ASP A 95 -5.75 -19.06 -3.53
C ASP A 95 -7.07 -18.38 -3.16
N ARG A 96 -8.18 -19.10 -3.34
CA ARG A 96 -9.53 -18.61 -3.07
C ARG A 96 -9.81 -18.48 -1.57
N ALA A 97 -9.20 -19.32 -0.73
CA ALA A 97 -9.35 -19.24 0.72
C ALA A 97 -8.77 -17.93 1.24
N ILE A 98 -7.51 -17.63 0.89
CA ILE A 98 -6.84 -16.36 1.24
C ILE A 98 -7.70 -15.16 0.83
N LYS A 99 -8.23 -15.18 -0.40
CA LYS A 99 -9.06 -14.08 -0.92
C LYS A 99 -10.34 -13.88 -0.14
N ARG A 100 -11.04 -14.98 0.14
CA ARG A 100 -12.30 -14.99 0.89
C ARG A 100 -12.08 -14.54 2.32
N ASP A 101 -10.99 -14.98 2.93
CA ASP A 101 -10.73 -14.75 4.35
C ASP A 101 -10.40 -13.27 4.60
N LEU A 102 -9.58 -12.63 3.75
CA LEU A 102 -9.37 -11.17 3.82
C LEU A 102 -10.65 -10.38 3.50
N ALA A 103 -11.40 -10.79 2.47
CA ALA A 103 -12.66 -10.13 2.08
C ALA A 103 -13.75 -10.23 3.16
N ARG A 104 -13.66 -11.22 4.06
CA ARG A 104 -14.50 -11.31 5.26
C ARG A 104 -13.90 -10.53 6.44
N TYR A 105 -12.60 -10.67 6.66
CA TYR A 105 -11.89 -10.09 7.79
C TYR A 105 -11.98 -8.57 7.82
N LEU A 106 -11.67 -7.89 6.70
CA LEU A 106 -11.61 -6.43 6.69
C LEU A 106 -12.98 -5.79 6.94
N PRO A 107 -14.08 -6.16 6.25
CA PRO A 107 -15.39 -5.58 6.55
C PRO A 107 -15.85 -5.89 7.97
N MET A 108 -15.60 -7.10 8.49
CA MET A 108 -15.93 -7.48 9.87
C MET A 108 -15.24 -6.56 10.90
N LYS A 109 -13.98 -6.18 10.65
CA LYS A 109 -13.21 -5.31 11.57
C LYS A 109 -13.47 -3.82 11.37
N VAL A 110 -13.69 -3.37 10.13
CA VAL A 110 -13.77 -1.94 9.79
C VAL A 110 -15.20 -1.40 9.82
N ASN A 111 -16.21 -2.17 9.40
CA ASN A 111 -17.60 -1.67 9.36
C ASN A 111 -18.12 -1.16 10.71
N PRO A 112 -17.78 -1.77 11.87
CA PRO A 112 -18.16 -1.20 13.16
C PRO A 112 -17.65 0.23 13.41
N LEU A 113 -16.55 0.64 12.73
CA LEU A 113 -15.98 1.98 12.81
C LEU A 113 -16.63 2.97 11.83
N LEU A 114 -17.39 2.46 10.86
CA LEU A 114 -17.92 3.22 9.73
C LEU A 114 -19.36 3.73 9.94
N LYS A 115 -20.01 3.38 11.05
CA LYS A 115 -21.44 3.66 11.31
C LYS A 115 -22.31 3.12 10.16
N ASP A 116 -23.03 3.99 9.44
CA ASP A 116 -23.93 3.61 8.35
C ASP A 116 -23.20 3.32 7.01
N ARG A 117 -21.89 3.58 6.97
CA ARG A 117 -21.06 3.34 5.78
C ARG A 117 -20.53 1.91 5.77
N ARG A 118 -20.00 1.50 4.62
CA ARG A 118 -19.51 0.14 4.40
C ARG A 118 -18.16 0.12 3.72
N LEU A 119 -17.37 -0.88 4.09
CA LEU A 119 -16.15 -1.28 3.41
C LEU A 119 -16.48 -2.36 2.36
N TYR A 120 -15.99 -2.16 1.15
CA TYR A 120 -15.97 -3.16 0.08
C TYR A 120 -14.54 -3.53 -0.24
N VAL A 121 -14.26 -4.83 -0.38
CA VAL A 121 -12.94 -5.34 -0.75
C VAL A 121 -13.04 -5.91 -2.15
N LYS A 122 -12.22 -5.39 -3.07
CA LYS A 122 -12.11 -5.87 -4.46
C LYS A 122 -10.69 -6.33 -4.72
N TRP A 123 -10.55 -7.51 -5.31
CA TRP A 123 -9.28 -8.02 -5.79
C TRP A 123 -9.07 -7.54 -7.22
N GLU A 124 -7.88 -7.04 -7.51
CA GLU A 124 -7.55 -6.56 -8.85
C GLU A 124 -6.10 -6.93 -9.19
N ARG A 125 -5.84 -7.20 -10.46
CA ARG A 125 -4.47 -7.44 -10.93
C ARG A 125 -3.78 -6.10 -11.17
N SER A 126 -2.53 -6.01 -10.75
CA SER A 126 -1.69 -4.81 -10.89
C SER A 126 -1.67 -4.22 -12.32
N HIS A 127 -1.62 -5.03 -13.37
CA HIS A 127 -1.67 -4.54 -14.77
C HIS A 127 -3.00 -3.86 -15.16
N ASN A 128 -4.10 -4.15 -14.45
CA ASN A 128 -5.40 -3.52 -14.66
C ASN A 128 -5.65 -2.29 -13.77
N SER A 129 -4.81 -2.05 -12.76
CA SER A 129 -5.02 -1.00 -11.77
C SER A 129 -3.83 -0.07 -11.65
N ARG A 130 -4.02 1.16 -12.17
CA ARG A 130 -3.08 2.25 -11.96
C ARG A 130 -2.87 2.54 -10.47
N GLY A 131 -3.92 2.41 -9.65
CA GLY A 131 -3.84 2.60 -8.20
C GLY A 131 -2.92 1.59 -7.51
N ILE A 132 -2.95 0.32 -7.93
CA ILE A 132 -2.05 -0.71 -7.42
C ILE A 132 -0.60 -0.41 -7.83
N GLN A 133 -0.36 -0.01 -9.08
CA GLN A 133 0.99 0.37 -9.53
C GLN A 133 1.53 1.62 -8.79
N CYS A 134 0.65 2.58 -8.48
CA CYS A 134 1.00 3.69 -7.60
C CYS A 134 1.38 3.18 -6.20
N ALA A 135 0.54 2.32 -5.60
CA ALA A 135 0.80 1.75 -4.28
C ALA A 135 2.14 0.98 -4.24
N ASP A 136 2.45 0.19 -5.27
CA ASP A 136 3.75 -0.48 -5.42
C ASP A 136 4.92 0.52 -5.41
N SER A 137 4.78 1.64 -6.14
CA SER A 137 5.82 2.68 -6.16
C SER A 137 6.00 3.40 -4.82
N ILE A 138 4.91 3.63 -4.08
CA ILE A 138 4.97 4.16 -2.72
C ILE A 138 5.67 3.16 -1.79
N CYS A 139 5.25 1.89 -1.82
CA CYS A 139 5.87 0.82 -1.03
C CYS A 139 7.36 0.66 -1.34
N GLY A 140 7.73 0.66 -2.63
CA GLY A 140 9.12 0.59 -3.07
C GLY A 140 9.96 1.76 -2.55
N SER A 141 9.40 2.97 -2.56
CA SER A 141 10.07 4.17 -2.04
C SER A 141 10.31 4.08 -0.53
N VAL A 142 9.32 3.62 0.24
CA VAL A 142 9.43 3.36 1.68
C VAL A 142 10.46 2.28 1.97
N TYR A 143 10.41 1.15 1.24
CA TYR A 143 11.35 0.05 1.37
C TYR A 143 12.80 0.52 1.15
N ARG A 144 13.06 1.32 0.10
CA ARG A 144 14.41 1.86 -0.16
C ARG A 144 14.96 2.65 1.02
N LYS A 145 14.12 3.49 1.64
CA LYS A 145 14.54 4.31 2.79
C LYS A 145 14.99 3.44 3.95
N PHE A 146 14.16 2.49 4.37
CA PHE A 146 14.41 1.72 5.59
C PHE A 146 15.38 0.56 5.39
N GLU A 147 15.33 -0.11 4.23
CA GLU A 147 16.07 -1.36 3.99
C GLU A 147 17.34 -1.16 3.15
N LYS A 148 17.46 -0.02 2.45
CA LYS A 148 18.60 0.30 1.58
C LYS A 148 19.30 1.61 1.95
N ASN A 149 18.86 2.28 3.02
CA ASN A 149 19.37 3.58 3.45
C ASN A 149 19.42 4.62 2.32
N ASP A 150 18.43 4.58 1.41
CA ASP A 150 18.37 5.48 0.27
C ASP A 150 16.99 6.14 0.20
N SER A 151 16.94 7.35 0.75
CA SER A 151 15.71 8.12 0.97
C SER A 151 15.23 8.91 -0.24
N ARG A 152 16.01 8.98 -1.34
CA ARG A 152 15.76 9.91 -2.46
C ARG A 152 14.33 9.86 -3.00
N TYR A 153 13.76 8.66 -3.13
CA TYR A 153 12.40 8.45 -3.60
C TYR A 153 11.35 8.72 -2.53
N TYR A 154 11.64 8.35 -1.28
CA TYR A 154 10.76 8.61 -0.15
C TYR A 154 10.59 10.11 0.08
N ASP A 155 11.67 10.89 0.00
CA ASP A 155 11.66 12.32 0.29
C ASP A 155 10.77 13.11 -0.68
N VAL A 156 10.63 12.64 -1.93
CA VAL A 156 9.71 13.21 -2.94
C VAL A 156 8.25 13.09 -2.52
N ILE A 157 7.85 11.93 -2.00
CA ILE A 157 6.45 11.65 -1.63
C ILE A 157 6.15 11.92 -0.15
N LYS A 158 7.18 12.21 0.64
CA LYS A 158 7.08 12.45 2.08
C LYS A 158 6.04 13.51 2.46
N PRO A 159 5.94 14.67 1.77
CA PRO A 159 4.95 15.70 2.10
C PRO A 159 3.50 15.23 1.95
N ASN A 160 3.27 14.14 1.23
CA ASN A 160 1.96 13.62 0.88
C ASN A 160 1.50 12.44 1.75
N PHE A 161 2.31 12.01 2.73
CA PHE A 161 1.88 10.98 3.68
C PHE A 161 0.87 11.54 4.69
N ILE A 162 -0.34 10.97 4.68
CA ILE A 162 -1.36 11.21 5.71
C ILE A 162 -1.33 10.15 6.81
N ILE A 163 -0.71 9.00 6.54
CA ILE A 163 -0.49 7.92 7.51
C ILE A 163 0.95 7.44 7.32
N ALA A 164 1.78 7.65 8.34
CA ALA A 164 3.12 7.09 8.42
C ALA A 164 3.23 6.36 9.76
N ARG A 165 3.46 5.05 9.70
CA ARG A 165 3.57 4.20 10.88
C ARG A 165 4.77 3.29 10.72
N ASP A 166 5.77 3.57 11.52
CA ASP A 166 6.95 2.73 11.64
C ASP A 166 6.73 1.89 12.91
N TYR A 167 6.08 0.73 12.75
CA TYR A 167 5.81 -0.16 13.87
C TYR A 167 7.09 -0.88 14.27
N LEU A 168 7.84 -0.19 15.13
CA LEU A 168 8.85 -0.74 16.01
C LEU A 168 8.13 -1.36 17.21
N PHE A 169 7.43 -2.50 17.07
CA PHE A 169 6.92 -3.23 18.24
C PHE A 169 8.08 -3.88 19.04
N GLY A 170 9.08 -3.11 19.43
CA GLY A 170 10.05 -3.55 20.43
C GLY A 170 9.55 -3.10 21.78
N LYS A 171 9.51 -4.01 22.76
CA LYS A 171 9.31 -3.68 24.17
C LYS A 171 10.01 -2.37 24.53
N VAL A 172 9.29 -1.48 25.22
CA VAL A 172 9.95 -0.62 26.22
C VAL A 172 10.48 -1.52 27.32
#